data_AF-A0AAU3VA95-F1
#
_entry.id   AF-A0AAU3VA95-F1
#
_cell.length_a   1.000
_cell.length_b   1.000
_cell.length_c   1.000
_cell.angle_alpha   90.00
_cell.angle_beta   90.00
_cell.angle_gamma   90.00
#
_symmetry.space_group_name_H-M   'P 1'
#
loop_
_entity.id
_entity.type
_entity.pdbx_description
1 polymer ?
#
loop_
_entity_poly.entity_id
_entity_poly.type
_entity_poly.pdbx_seq_one_letter_code
_entity_poly.pdbx_strand_id
1 'polypeptide(L)'
;MTAVLSTEWDSLRQRATLGAGAPGRAAPVERVDARTRAELLGRLRWEVLQGGSLFLAYSQLLDGAAFAVLRPAELLDELALRAVGGGAMMPIRVNARDADLAGQLVALLSRGFLFSSLPLSDDRCLRLQRELAARADPAAAAATLAAEGPAATADRLLAATGVLGTPLRRRVVTRWDDWLQAAGRGQLEVSPLRPADYGAAYAVQPPPPPGALAGAAGRAVLAAWTGGEFDVDGMPQRSRVHERLDALLHDPDPDVRADGRMLRDAFDETYYRAIAAGEGCALGVSATRHGVPRAEAEALGERTRVVAWPTRFELRLGLLTAAQWQRFTDDAADALAVWWERQDLAALQEVGDLLGGRTKEPPEGRGDEVPVTRVQRVARAVRGLGTETLAAGGLSVAAGVLGQGALGSFAAGAAGALTPVLVAAVTAGLPRLRGYRGRYDVMEFPATPRGAV
;
A
#
# COMPACT_ATOMS: atom_id res chain seq x y z
N MET A 1 12.50 -14.41 -0.48
CA MET A 1 13.12 -13.28 -1.20
C MET A 1 12.55 -13.36 -2.60
N THR A 2 11.63 -12.51 -3.04
CA THR A 2 11.45 -11.07 -2.82
C THR A 2 10.13 -10.71 -2.11
N ALA A 3 10.20 -9.65 -1.31
CA ALA A 3 9.08 -8.96 -0.69
C ALA A 3 9.41 -7.47 -0.81
N VAL A 4 8.93 -6.90 -1.89
CA VAL A 4 8.80 -5.46 -2.02
C VAL A 4 7.42 -5.13 -1.50
N LEU A 5 7.39 -4.27 -0.47
CA LEU A 5 6.42 -3.22 -0.11
C LEU A 5 6.84 -2.74 1.30
N SER A 6 8.01 -2.08 1.37
CA SER A 6 8.06 -0.63 1.54
C SER A 6 8.84 0.11 0.43
N THR A 7 9.13 -0.53 -0.72
CA THR A 7 9.77 0.17 -1.85
C THR A 7 8.80 0.90 -2.79
N GLU A 8 7.48 0.64 -2.75
CA GLU A 8 6.50 1.35 -3.60
C GLU A 8 5.78 2.51 -2.89
N TRP A 9 5.92 2.63 -1.56
CA TRP A 9 5.18 3.62 -0.76
C TRP A 9 5.99 4.86 -0.40
N ASP A 10 7.13 5.13 -1.05
CA ASP A 10 7.65 6.50 -0.99
C ASP A 10 6.68 7.46 -1.71
N SER A 11 6.57 8.68 -1.18
CA SER A 11 5.58 9.65 -1.65
C SER A 11 5.71 9.91 -3.17
N LEU A 12 6.94 9.94 -3.69
CA LEU A 12 7.26 10.12 -5.11
C LEU A 12 6.76 8.99 -6.00
N ARG A 13 6.95 7.73 -5.60
CA ARG A 13 6.50 6.55 -6.34
C ARG A 13 4.99 6.40 -6.28
N GLN A 14 4.35 6.66 -5.14
CA GLN A 14 2.88 6.68 -5.07
C GLN A 14 2.29 7.66 -6.10
N ARG A 15 2.90 8.84 -6.24
CA ARG A 15 2.54 9.84 -7.25
C ARG A 15 2.79 9.33 -8.68
N ALA A 16 3.93 8.68 -8.94
CA ALA A 16 4.24 8.10 -10.25
C ALA A 16 3.26 6.99 -10.64
N THR A 17 2.95 6.07 -9.72
CA THR A 17 1.99 4.97 -9.92
C THR A 17 0.61 5.48 -10.28
N LEU A 18 0.15 6.55 -9.63
CA LEU A 18 -1.15 7.17 -9.93
C LEU A 18 -1.13 8.07 -11.18
N GLY A 19 0.05 8.50 -11.62
CA GLY A 19 0.25 9.32 -12.83
C GLY A 19 0.47 8.52 -14.11
N ALA A 20 0.67 7.20 -14.02
CA ALA A 20 1.15 6.34 -15.12
C ALA A 20 0.21 6.16 -16.33
N GLY A 21 -0.90 6.90 -16.42
CA GLY A 21 -1.87 6.83 -17.51
C GLY A 21 -1.70 7.88 -18.61
N ALA A 22 -0.83 8.89 -18.44
CA ALA A 22 -0.67 9.99 -19.40
C ALA A 22 0.80 10.15 -19.84
N PRO A 23 1.10 10.24 -21.15
CA PRO A 23 2.43 10.66 -21.58
C PRO A 23 2.68 12.11 -21.17
N GLY A 24 3.52 12.32 -20.15
CA GLY A 24 3.94 13.64 -19.62
C GLY A 24 3.94 13.73 -18.09
N ARG A 25 4.55 14.81 -17.55
CA ARG A 25 4.58 15.19 -16.12
C ARG A 25 3.19 15.62 -15.61
N ALA A 26 2.21 14.72 -15.69
CA ALA A 26 0.83 15.00 -15.31
C ALA A 26 0.70 15.07 -13.78
N ALA A 27 -0.17 15.97 -13.31
CA ALA A 27 -0.54 16.03 -11.90
C ALA A 27 -1.22 14.73 -11.46
N PRO A 28 -0.96 14.24 -10.23
CA PRO A 28 -1.71 13.10 -9.70
C PRO A 28 -3.20 13.45 -9.61
N VAL A 29 -4.05 12.48 -9.89
CA VAL A 29 -5.51 12.68 -9.92
C VAL A 29 -6.06 12.62 -8.49
N GLU A 30 -6.86 13.61 -8.07
CA GLU A 30 -7.51 13.58 -6.73
C GLU A 30 -8.59 12.48 -6.62
N ARG A 31 -9.01 11.92 -7.76
CA ARG A 31 -10.01 10.85 -7.85
C ARG A 31 -9.55 9.83 -8.85
N VAL A 32 -9.49 8.58 -8.42
CA VAL A 32 -9.22 7.45 -9.31
C VAL A 32 -10.53 6.77 -9.70
N ASP A 33 -10.52 6.05 -10.82
CA ASP A 33 -11.65 5.19 -11.15
C ASP A 33 -11.83 4.08 -10.10
N ALA A 34 -13.00 3.47 -10.09
CA ALA A 34 -13.36 2.50 -9.06
C ALA A 34 -12.49 1.22 -9.08
N ARG A 35 -11.92 0.86 -10.23
CA ARG A 35 -11.01 -0.28 -10.35
C ARG A 35 -9.68 0.06 -9.69
N THR A 36 -9.08 1.19 -10.05
CA THR A 36 -7.82 1.67 -9.47
C THR A 36 -7.95 1.84 -7.96
N ARG A 37 -9.09 2.36 -7.48
CA ARG A 37 -9.39 2.41 -6.03
C ARG A 37 -9.37 1.01 -5.38
N ALA A 38 -10.03 0.05 -6.00
CA ALA A 38 -10.10 -1.32 -5.48
C ALA A 38 -8.71 -2.00 -5.50
N GLU A 39 -7.91 -1.80 -6.54
CA GLU A 39 -6.54 -2.32 -6.60
C GLU A 39 -5.67 -1.74 -5.47
N LEU A 40 -5.75 -0.43 -5.22
CA LEU A 40 -5.02 0.23 -4.12
C LEU A 40 -5.49 -0.26 -2.74
N LEU A 41 -6.79 -0.23 -2.47
CA LEU A 41 -7.34 -0.70 -1.19
C LEU A 41 -7.04 -2.18 -0.95
N GLY A 42 -7.08 -2.98 -2.01
CA GLY A 42 -6.73 -4.40 -1.99
C GLY A 42 -5.30 -4.67 -1.54
N ARG A 43 -4.34 -3.90 -2.06
CA ARG A 43 -2.93 -3.96 -1.64
C ARG A 43 -2.76 -3.54 -0.18
N LEU A 44 -3.39 -2.44 0.24
CA LEU A 44 -3.32 -1.98 1.62
C LEU A 44 -3.90 -3.00 2.62
N ARG A 45 -5.05 -3.60 2.28
CA ARG A 45 -5.64 -4.69 3.09
C ARG A 45 -4.74 -5.91 3.12
N TRP A 46 -4.07 -6.22 2.03
CA TRP A 46 -3.12 -7.31 1.99
C TRP A 46 -1.94 -7.07 2.93
N GLU A 47 -1.36 -5.88 2.92
CA GLU A 47 -0.29 -5.49 3.84
C GLU A 47 -0.73 -5.63 5.31
N VAL A 48 -1.96 -5.19 5.61
CA VAL A 48 -2.55 -5.35 6.95
C VAL A 48 -2.71 -6.83 7.34
N LEU A 49 -3.12 -7.72 6.43
CA LEU A 49 -3.18 -9.17 6.74
C LEU A 49 -1.79 -9.76 6.98
N GLN A 50 -0.77 -9.28 6.27
CA GLN A 50 0.59 -9.79 6.40
C GLN A 50 1.30 -9.30 7.66
N GLY A 51 1.22 -7.99 7.93
CA GLY A 51 1.97 -7.34 9.00
C GLY A 51 1.17 -7.04 10.26
N GLY A 52 -0.13 -7.30 10.27
CA GLY A 52 -1.07 -6.88 11.32
C GLY A 52 -1.43 -5.40 11.20
N SER A 53 -0.48 -4.57 10.81
CA SER A 53 -0.67 -3.17 10.48
C SER A 53 0.05 -2.79 9.18
N LEU A 54 -0.43 -1.72 8.55
CA LEU A 54 0.27 -1.03 7.49
C LEU A 54 1.41 -0.21 8.10
N PHE A 55 2.65 -0.65 7.90
CA PHE A 55 3.83 0.02 8.42
C PHE A 55 4.34 1.12 7.48
N LEU A 56 4.38 2.35 7.98
CA LEU A 56 4.92 3.52 7.29
C LEU A 56 6.24 3.94 7.94
N ALA A 57 7.33 3.72 7.21
CA ALA A 57 8.69 4.04 7.66
C ALA A 57 8.89 5.51 8.08
N TYR A 58 8.07 6.43 7.53
CA TYR A 58 8.12 7.85 7.85
C TYR A 58 6.74 8.50 7.80
N SER A 59 6.51 9.51 8.66
CA SER A 59 5.31 10.35 8.67
C SER A 59 4.99 11.04 7.33
N GLN A 60 6.00 11.30 6.50
CA GLN A 60 5.81 11.91 5.17
C GLN A 60 4.93 11.08 4.25
N LEU A 61 4.86 9.76 4.48
CA LEU A 61 4.08 8.85 3.64
C LEU A 61 2.57 9.02 3.85
N LEU A 62 2.15 9.64 4.96
CA LEU A 62 0.75 10.02 5.20
C LEU A 62 0.27 11.12 4.24
N ASP A 63 1.20 11.92 3.69
CA ASP A 63 0.94 12.84 2.57
C ASP A 63 1.06 12.15 1.19
N GLY A 64 0.99 10.82 1.20
CA GLY A 64 0.99 9.98 0.02
C GLY A 64 -0.21 10.23 -0.90
N ALA A 65 0.01 10.24 -2.21
CA ALA A 65 -1.06 10.40 -3.20
C ALA A 65 -2.13 9.31 -3.12
N ALA A 66 -1.75 8.08 -2.76
CA ALA A 66 -2.70 6.97 -2.58
C ALA A 66 -3.59 7.17 -1.35
N PHE A 67 -3.02 7.60 -0.22
CA PHE A 67 -3.78 7.96 0.99
C PHE A 67 -4.71 9.15 0.77
N ALA A 68 -4.24 10.14 0.02
CA ALA A 68 -5.04 11.29 -0.38
C ALA A 68 -6.27 10.92 -1.21
N VAL A 69 -6.13 9.96 -2.12
CA VAL A 69 -7.24 9.45 -2.96
C VAL A 69 -8.23 8.63 -2.15
N LEU A 70 -7.74 7.81 -1.21
CA LEU A 70 -8.59 6.93 -0.38
C LEU A 70 -9.25 7.63 0.81
N ARG A 71 -8.80 8.85 1.13
CA ARG A 71 -9.21 9.70 2.27
C ARG A 71 -8.86 9.09 3.63
N PRO A 72 -8.15 9.80 4.52
CA PRO A 72 -7.66 9.24 5.79
C PRO A 72 -8.73 8.57 6.66
N ALA A 73 -9.84 9.26 6.91
CA ALA A 73 -10.90 8.75 7.79
C ALA A 73 -11.58 7.48 7.23
N GLU A 74 -11.93 7.49 5.94
CA GLU A 74 -12.52 6.32 5.27
C GLU A 74 -11.54 5.15 5.24
N LEU A 75 -10.25 5.44 5.02
CA LEU A 75 -9.22 4.40 4.95
C LEU A 75 -9.03 3.69 6.29
N LEU A 76 -8.99 4.43 7.41
CA LEU A 76 -8.87 3.82 8.73
C LEU A 76 -10.02 2.85 9.00
N ASP A 77 -11.26 3.22 8.64
CA ASP A 77 -12.41 2.34 8.75
C ASP A 77 -12.34 1.14 7.79
N GLU A 78 -11.84 1.35 6.57
CA GLU A 78 -11.72 0.30 5.54
C GLU A 78 -10.58 -0.70 5.80
N LEU A 79 -9.59 -0.32 6.60
CA LEU A 79 -8.45 -1.15 7.01
C LEU A 79 -8.59 -1.73 8.41
N ALA A 80 -9.48 -1.19 9.25
CA ALA A 80 -9.66 -1.63 10.62
C ALA A 80 -9.85 -3.15 10.70
N LEU A 81 -9.09 -3.76 11.62
CA LEU A 81 -9.23 -5.15 12.03
C LEU A 81 -9.72 -5.16 13.47
N ARG A 82 -10.64 -6.09 13.80
CA ARG A 82 -10.89 -6.38 15.22
C ARG A 82 -9.71 -7.19 15.72
N ALA A 83 -9.02 -6.66 16.73
CA ALA A 83 -7.97 -7.34 17.44
C ALA A 83 -8.50 -8.64 18.04
N VAL A 84 -7.63 -9.65 18.05
CA VAL A 84 -7.82 -10.91 18.77
C VAL A 84 -7.91 -10.58 20.26
N GLY A 85 -9.11 -10.65 20.85
CA GLY A 85 -9.40 -10.21 22.22
C GLY A 85 -10.44 -9.09 22.36
N GLY A 86 -11.03 -8.59 21.26
CA GLY A 86 -12.24 -7.73 21.31
C GLY A 86 -12.01 -6.22 21.18
N GLY A 87 -10.77 -5.76 21.00
CA GLY A 87 -10.46 -4.36 20.64
C GLY A 87 -10.39 -4.13 19.13
N ALA A 88 -10.26 -2.89 18.67
CA ALA A 88 -9.82 -2.61 17.29
C ALA A 88 -8.28 -2.55 17.26
N MET A 89 -7.64 -3.25 16.33
CA MET A 89 -6.20 -3.12 16.08
C MET A 89 -5.93 -1.79 15.39
N MET A 90 -4.83 -1.11 15.72
CA MET A 90 -4.39 0.09 14.99
C MET A 90 -3.92 -0.35 13.59
N PRO A 91 -4.68 -0.08 12.53
CA PRO A 91 -4.42 -0.69 11.22
C PRO A 91 -3.25 -0.03 10.50
N ILE A 92 -2.75 1.10 11.00
CA ILE A 92 -1.62 1.84 10.46
C ILE A 92 -0.67 2.15 11.60
N ARG A 93 0.61 1.85 11.38
CA ARG A 93 1.73 2.29 12.23
C ARG A 93 2.61 3.22 11.44
N VAL A 94 2.92 4.37 12.01
CA VAL A 94 3.77 5.37 11.39
C VAL A 94 4.90 5.76 12.32
N ASN A 95 6.10 5.84 11.76
CA ASN A 95 7.24 6.31 12.52
C ASN A 95 7.38 7.83 12.45
N ALA A 96 7.58 8.42 13.62
CA ALA A 96 7.93 9.82 13.79
C ALA A 96 9.11 9.94 14.76
N ARG A 97 9.96 10.94 14.55
CA ARG A 97 11.06 11.29 15.46
C ARG A 97 10.44 11.69 16.78
N ASP A 98 10.92 11.07 17.86
CA ASP A 98 10.42 11.25 19.22
C ASP A 98 8.90 10.99 19.35
N ALA A 99 8.32 10.21 18.42
CA ALA A 99 6.88 10.00 18.27
C ALA A 99 6.05 11.30 18.11
N ASP A 100 6.69 12.41 17.72
CA ASP A 100 6.02 13.70 17.51
C ASP A 100 5.54 13.84 16.06
N LEU A 101 4.35 13.31 15.77
CA LEU A 101 3.76 13.40 14.44
C LEU A 101 3.50 14.86 14.02
N ALA A 102 3.04 15.71 14.93
CA ALA A 102 2.69 17.11 14.66
C ALA A 102 3.94 17.94 14.31
N GLY A 103 4.96 17.89 15.15
CA GLY A 103 6.22 18.57 14.92
C GLY A 103 6.94 18.03 13.71
N GLN A 104 6.86 16.72 13.43
CA GLN A 104 7.39 16.17 12.19
C GLN A 104 6.70 16.74 10.96
N LEU A 105 5.36 16.68 10.86
CA LEU A 105 4.62 17.20 9.70
C LEU A 105 4.91 18.69 9.46
N VAL A 106 4.99 19.50 10.52
CA VAL A 106 5.41 20.91 10.41
C VAL A 106 6.86 21.04 9.95
N ALA A 107 7.78 20.26 10.50
CA ALA A 107 9.18 20.26 10.08
C ALA A 107 9.34 19.87 8.60
N LEU A 108 8.45 19.04 8.02
CA LEU A 108 8.46 18.74 6.59
C LEU A 108 8.20 19.98 5.74
N LEU A 109 7.21 20.79 6.14
CA LEU A 109 6.90 22.05 5.48
C LEU A 109 8.09 22.99 5.52
N SER A 110 8.67 23.14 6.71
CA SER A 110 9.80 24.04 6.94
C SER A 110 11.10 23.59 6.28
N ARG A 111 11.20 22.33 5.82
CA ARG A 111 12.38 21.81 5.10
C ARG A 111 12.16 21.70 3.59
N GLY A 112 11.00 22.14 3.08
CA GLY A 112 10.69 22.10 1.66
C GLY A 112 10.59 20.67 1.12
N PHE A 113 9.91 19.75 1.82
CA PHE A 113 9.65 18.42 1.27
C PHE A 113 8.64 18.49 0.10
N LEU A 114 8.76 17.52 -0.82
CA LEU A 114 7.83 17.40 -1.95
C LEU A 114 6.52 16.76 -1.50
N PHE A 115 5.41 17.46 -1.73
CA PHE A 115 4.08 16.92 -1.48
C PHE A 115 3.64 16.05 -2.64
N SER A 116 3.47 14.76 -2.35
CA SER A 116 3.01 13.82 -3.37
C SER A 116 1.50 13.87 -3.57
N SER A 117 0.75 14.21 -2.52
CA SER A 117 -0.71 14.26 -2.54
C SER A 117 -1.30 15.42 -3.36
N LEU A 118 -0.47 16.37 -3.76
CA LEU A 118 -0.94 17.58 -4.44
C LEU A 118 -1.21 17.30 -5.92
N PRO A 119 -2.42 17.61 -6.43
CA PRO A 119 -2.76 17.51 -7.85
C PRO A 119 -2.17 18.69 -8.63
N LEU A 120 -0.86 18.84 -8.54
CA LEU A 120 -0.08 19.89 -9.19
C LEU A 120 0.95 19.27 -10.11
N SER A 121 1.33 19.98 -11.18
CA SER A 121 2.48 19.60 -11.99
C SER A 121 3.77 19.62 -11.16
N ASP A 122 4.78 18.86 -11.60
CA ASP A 122 6.08 18.80 -10.92
C ASP A 122 6.70 20.18 -10.77
N ASP A 123 6.62 21.03 -11.79
CA ASP A 123 7.16 22.40 -11.74
C ASP A 123 6.52 23.25 -10.64
N ARG A 124 5.21 23.09 -10.40
CA ARG A 124 4.51 23.78 -9.31
C ARG A 124 4.87 23.20 -7.94
N CYS A 125 5.05 21.88 -7.84
CA CYS A 125 5.53 21.26 -6.60
C CYS A 125 6.96 21.69 -6.27
N LEU A 126 7.86 21.73 -7.27
CA LEU A 126 9.23 22.24 -7.12
C LEU A 126 9.24 23.72 -6.74
N ARG A 127 8.36 24.53 -7.34
CA ARG A 127 8.20 25.94 -6.94
C ARG A 127 7.76 26.03 -5.48
N LEU A 128 6.73 25.28 -5.08
CA LEU A 128 6.27 25.24 -3.69
C LEU A 128 7.41 24.88 -2.73
N GLN A 129 8.18 23.84 -3.05
CA GLN A 129 9.35 23.42 -2.28
C GLN A 129 10.39 24.53 -2.15
N ARG A 130 10.73 25.22 -3.25
CA ARG A 130 11.68 26.36 -3.22
C ARG A 130 11.17 27.51 -2.36
N GLU A 131 9.89 27.87 -2.50
CA GLU A 131 9.30 28.97 -1.72
C GLU A 131 9.22 28.64 -0.22
N LEU A 132 8.94 27.38 0.13
CA LEU A 132 8.98 26.87 1.51
C LEU A 132 10.40 26.89 2.07
N ALA A 133 11.37 26.36 1.33
CA ALA A 133 12.78 26.36 1.74
C ALA A 133 13.33 27.78 1.92
N ALA A 134 12.97 28.71 1.03
CA ALA A 134 13.37 30.12 1.13
C ALA A 134 12.78 30.85 2.35
N ARG A 135 11.67 30.33 2.92
CA ARG A 135 10.97 30.90 4.08
C ARG A 135 11.13 30.03 5.32
N ALA A 136 12.04 29.05 5.28
CA ALA A 136 12.26 28.12 6.36
C ALA A 136 12.79 28.85 7.61
N ASP A 137 11.93 29.02 8.60
CA ASP A 137 12.30 29.45 9.94
C ASP A 137 11.79 28.40 10.96
N PRO A 138 12.66 27.46 11.40
CA PRO A 138 12.27 26.43 12.35
C PRO A 138 11.84 26.98 13.71
N ALA A 139 12.42 28.11 14.16
CA ALA A 139 12.11 28.69 15.45
C ALA A 139 10.74 29.36 15.43
N ALA A 140 10.45 30.14 14.37
CA ALA A 140 9.12 30.75 14.19
C ALA A 140 8.03 29.69 13.95
N ALA A 141 8.34 28.62 13.24
CA ALA A 141 7.42 27.50 13.03
C ALA A 141 7.10 26.77 14.35
N ALA A 142 8.11 26.50 15.18
CA ALA A 142 7.91 25.88 16.50
C ALA A 142 7.10 26.79 17.44
N ALA A 143 7.37 28.10 17.44
CA ALA A 143 6.60 29.06 18.23
C ALA A 143 5.12 29.12 17.80
N THR A 144 4.86 29.11 16.48
CA THR A 144 3.49 29.10 15.96
C THR A 144 2.80 27.76 16.26
N LEU A 145 3.51 26.64 16.17
CA LEU A 145 2.99 25.31 16.52
C LEU A 145 2.53 25.27 17.98
N ALA A 146 3.32 25.82 18.90
CA ALA A 146 2.97 25.89 20.32
C ALA A 146 1.76 26.82 20.59
N ALA A 147 1.62 27.91 19.84
CA ALA A 147 0.58 28.92 20.08
C ALA A 147 -0.76 28.62 19.39
N GLU A 148 -0.72 28.10 18.17
CA GLU A 148 -1.89 27.99 17.27
C GLU A 148 -2.20 26.54 16.87
N GLY A 149 -1.30 25.61 17.17
CA GLY A 149 -1.43 24.21 16.81
C GLY A 149 -0.97 23.89 15.38
N PRO A 150 -0.94 22.58 15.03
CA PRO A 150 -0.31 22.09 13.81
C PRO A 150 -1.05 22.50 12.53
N ALA A 151 -2.38 22.42 12.51
CA ALA A 151 -3.18 22.76 11.34
C ALA A 151 -3.05 24.26 10.97
N ALA A 152 -3.13 25.14 11.97
CA ALA A 152 -2.99 26.59 11.75
C ALA A 152 -1.57 26.97 11.31
N THR A 153 -0.55 26.35 11.92
CA THR A 153 0.86 26.52 11.51
C THR A 153 1.07 26.09 10.06
N ALA A 154 0.52 24.94 9.67
CA ALA A 154 0.59 24.43 8.31
C ALA A 154 -0.12 25.35 7.31
N ASP A 155 -1.33 25.85 7.63
CA ASP A 155 -2.05 26.79 6.76
C ASP A 155 -1.24 28.07 6.55
N ARG A 156 -0.64 28.62 7.62
CA ARG A 156 0.19 29.84 7.56
C ARG A 156 1.42 29.64 6.67
N LEU A 157 2.17 28.56 6.89
CA LEU A 157 3.38 28.25 6.12
C LEU A 157 3.03 28.07 4.63
N LEU A 158 1.97 27.31 4.32
CA LEU A 158 1.53 27.10 2.94
C LEU A 158 0.97 28.38 2.31
N ALA A 159 0.23 29.20 3.06
CA ALA A 159 -0.33 30.46 2.58
C ALA A 159 0.76 31.45 2.16
N ALA A 160 1.84 31.54 2.94
CA ALA A 160 2.96 32.45 2.69
C ALA A 160 3.70 32.16 1.37
N THR A 161 3.56 30.96 0.81
CA THR A 161 4.17 30.59 -0.47
C THR A 161 3.46 31.21 -1.68
N GLY A 162 2.16 31.49 -1.56
CA GLY A 162 1.32 31.93 -2.68
C GLY A 162 1.16 30.90 -3.81
N VAL A 163 1.73 29.69 -3.71
CA VAL A 163 1.69 28.68 -4.78
C VAL A 163 0.37 27.91 -4.79
N LEU A 164 -0.22 27.70 -3.61
CA LEU A 164 -1.50 27.02 -3.44
C LEU A 164 -2.65 28.03 -3.35
N GLY A 165 -3.70 27.83 -4.14
CA GLY A 165 -4.96 28.54 -3.95
C GLY A 165 -5.66 28.11 -2.65
N THR A 166 -6.45 29.00 -2.06
CA THR A 166 -7.14 28.78 -0.78
C THR A 166 -7.92 27.44 -0.70
N PRO A 167 -8.67 27.00 -1.73
CA PRO A 167 -9.39 25.74 -1.65
C PRO A 167 -8.48 24.51 -1.51
N LEU A 168 -7.41 24.44 -2.31
CA LEU A 168 -6.48 23.31 -2.27
C LEU A 168 -5.67 23.31 -0.96
N ARG A 169 -5.23 24.48 -0.52
CA ARG A 169 -4.51 24.65 0.75
C ARG A 169 -5.33 24.14 1.94
N ARG A 170 -6.59 24.59 2.07
CA ARG A 170 -7.49 24.14 3.15
C ARG A 170 -7.69 22.63 3.13
N ARG A 171 -7.89 22.02 1.95
CA ARG A 171 -8.01 20.56 1.83
C ARG A 171 -6.76 19.83 2.32
N VAL A 172 -5.57 20.31 1.99
CA VAL A 172 -4.31 19.71 2.44
C VAL A 172 -4.21 19.76 3.97
N VAL A 173 -4.47 20.93 4.54
CA VAL A 173 -4.45 21.15 6.00
C VAL A 173 -5.46 20.26 6.70
N THR A 174 -6.70 20.17 6.21
CA THR A 174 -7.73 19.29 6.78
C THR A 174 -7.31 17.82 6.74
N ARG A 175 -6.73 17.33 5.64
CA ARG A 175 -6.27 15.93 5.56
C ARG A 175 -5.15 15.62 6.56
N TRP A 176 -4.26 16.57 6.80
CA TRP A 176 -3.21 16.40 7.81
C TRP A 176 -3.79 16.45 9.22
N ASP A 177 -4.75 17.34 9.47
CA ASP A 177 -5.49 17.36 10.73
C ASP A 177 -6.22 16.04 10.97
N ASP A 178 -6.86 15.44 9.96
CA ASP A 178 -7.50 14.12 10.09
C ASP A 178 -6.53 13.04 10.61
N TRP A 179 -5.29 13.03 10.11
CA TRP A 179 -4.25 12.11 10.60
C TRP A 179 -3.84 12.40 12.05
N LEU A 180 -3.68 13.68 12.40
CA LEU A 180 -3.34 14.10 13.76
C LEU A 180 -4.46 13.77 14.75
N GLN A 181 -5.71 13.99 14.36
CA GLN A 181 -6.87 13.62 15.16
C GLN A 181 -7.01 12.10 15.29
N ALA A 182 -6.71 11.34 14.23
CA ALA A 182 -6.68 9.87 14.30
C ALA A 182 -5.61 9.37 15.28
N ALA A 183 -4.42 9.97 15.27
CA ALA A 183 -3.38 9.69 16.27
C ALA A 183 -3.85 10.02 17.69
N GLY A 184 -4.44 11.20 17.90
CA GLY A 184 -4.99 11.63 19.19
C GLY A 184 -6.12 10.75 19.73
N ARG A 185 -6.88 10.08 18.84
CA ARG A 185 -7.92 9.10 19.19
C ARG A 185 -7.41 7.67 19.33
N GLY A 186 -6.11 7.41 19.14
CA GLY A 186 -5.54 6.07 19.18
C GLY A 186 -5.95 5.16 18.02
N GLN A 187 -6.33 5.74 16.87
CA GLN A 187 -6.67 5.00 15.65
C GLN A 187 -5.45 4.76 14.73
N LEU A 188 -4.34 5.44 15.03
CA LEU A 188 -3.07 5.37 14.33
C LEU A 188 -1.97 5.17 15.37
N GLU A 189 -1.10 4.17 15.19
CA GLU A 189 0.06 4.01 16.05
C GLU A 189 1.16 4.96 15.57
N VAL A 190 1.67 5.81 16.47
CA VAL A 190 2.83 6.66 16.21
C VAL A 190 3.99 6.18 17.07
N SER A 191 5.02 5.63 16.43
CA SER A 191 6.18 5.05 17.11
C SER A 191 7.42 5.93 16.89
N PRO A 192 8.36 5.97 17.86
CA PRO A 192 9.64 6.62 17.66
C PRO A 192 10.45 5.87 16.59
N LEU A 193 11.05 6.60 15.65
CA LEU A 193 11.94 6.01 14.65
C LEU A 193 13.15 5.34 15.32
N ARG A 194 13.36 4.06 15.03
CA ARG A 194 14.52 3.26 15.46
C ARG A 194 15.63 3.23 14.40
N PRO A 195 16.89 3.02 14.81
CA PRO A 195 17.98 2.76 13.87
C PRO A 195 17.68 1.55 12.98
N ALA A 196 18.06 1.60 11.70
CA ALA A 196 17.85 0.47 10.80
C ALA A 196 18.87 -0.65 11.06
N ASP A 197 18.42 -1.90 10.97
CA ASP A 197 19.25 -3.09 11.14
C ASP A 197 19.64 -3.67 9.77
N TYR A 198 20.73 -3.13 9.20
CA TYR A 198 21.27 -3.61 7.93
C TYR A 198 21.83 -5.02 8.01
N GLY A 199 22.29 -5.47 9.18
CA GLY A 199 22.80 -6.83 9.36
C GLY A 199 21.67 -7.86 9.18
N ALA A 200 20.56 -7.67 9.89
CA ALA A 200 19.36 -8.49 9.72
C ALA A 200 18.78 -8.39 8.30
N ALA A 201 18.78 -7.19 7.71
CA ALA A 201 18.31 -7.01 6.34
C ALA A 201 19.17 -7.75 5.32
N TYR A 202 20.50 -7.71 5.41
CA TYR A 202 21.39 -8.45 4.51
C TYR A 202 21.29 -9.96 4.69
N ALA A 203 20.98 -10.44 5.91
CA ALA A 203 20.73 -11.86 6.14
C ALA A 203 19.46 -12.33 5.43
N VAL A 204 18.44 -11.47 5.33
CA VAL A 204 17.18 -11.76 4.65
C VAL A 204 17.26 -11.47 3.15
N GLN A 205 17.99 -10.44 2.74
CA GLN A 205 18.15 -9.99 1.37
C GLN A 205 19.59 -9.52 1.14
N PRO A 206 20.53 -10.43 0.82
CA PRO A 206 21.90 -10.06 0.53
C PRO A 206 21.99 -9.12 -0.69
N PRO A 207 22.93 -8.16 -0.68
CA PRO A 207 23.29 -7.40 -1.86
C PRO A 207 23.70 -8.33 -3.02
N PRO A 208 23.54 -7.89 -4.29
CA PRO A 208 24.02 -8.65 -5.43
C PRO A 208 25.51 -8.97 -5.29
N PRO A 209 25.97 -10.18 -5.64
CA PRO A 209 27.39 -10.48 -5.61
C PRO A 209 28.13 -9.65 -6.67
N PRO A 210 29.41 -9.28 -6.47
CA PRO A 210 30.17 -8.47 -7.44
C PRO A 210 30.21 -9.05 -8.85
N GLY A 211 30.17 -10.39 -8.98
CA GLY A 211 30.15 -11.09 -10.26
C GLY A 211 28.82 -11.00 -11.03
N ALA A 212 27.74 -10.52 -10.39
CA ALA A 212 26.47 -10.25 -11.08
C ALA A 212 26.47 -8.92 -11.84
N LEU A 213 27.48 -8.07 -11.64
CA LEU A 213 27.60 -6.75 -12.25
C LEU A 213 28.59 -6.79 -13.41
N ALA A 214 28.17 -6.31 -14.57
CA ALA A 214 28.97 -6.32 -15.79
C ALA A 214 30.17 -5.35 -15.68
N GLY A 215 29.92 -4.13 -15.22
CA GLY A 215 30.87 -3.01 -15.24
C GLY A 215 31.64 -2.81 -13.94
N ALA A 216 32.85 -2.22 -14.06
CA ALA A 216 33.62 -1.77 -12.91
C ALA A 216 32.90 -0.64 -12.14
N ALA A 217 32.13 0.19 -12.85
CA ALA A 217 31.33 1.26 -12.26
C ALA A 217 30.23 0.71 -11.32
N GLY A 218 29.48 -0.30 -11.76
CA GLY A 218 28.50 -0.99 -10.91
C GLY A 218 29.16 -1.60 -9.67
N ARG A 219 30.28 -2.32 -9.85
CA ARG A 219 31.03 -2.92 -8.73
C ARG A 219 31.54 -1.87 -7.73
N ALA A 220 31.93 -0.68 -8.20
CA ALA A 220 32.35 0.42 -7.32
C ALA A 220 31.18 0.97 -6.48
N VAL A 221 29.99 1.09 -7.06
CA VAL A 221 28.79 1.52 -6.32
C VAL A 221 28.37 0.46 -5.30
N LEU A 222 28.40 -0.82 -5.66
CA LEU A 222 28.16 -1.92 -4.73
C LEU A 222 29.15 -1.86 -3.55
N ALA A 223 30.45 -1.70 -3.83
CA ALA A 223 31.47 -1.61 -2.80
C ALA A 223 31.28 -0.40 -1.88
N ALA A 224 30.82 0.74 -2.41
CA ALA A 224 30.50 1.91 -1.60
C ALA A 224 29.29 1.69 -0.67
N TRP A 225 28.26 1.01 -1.19
CA TRP A 225 27.09 0.64 -0.40
C TRP A 225 27.45 -0.33 0.73
N THR A 226 28.21 -1.39 0.43
CA THR A 226 28.52 -2.45 1.41
C THR A 226 29.77 -2.18 2.24
N GLY A 227 30.61 -1.23 1.83
CA GLY A 227 31.93 -0.94 2.41
C GLY A 227 31.94 0.01 3.60
N GLY A 228 30.78 0.48 4.06
CA GLY A 228 30.64 1.16 5.36
C GLY A 228 30.86 2.68 5.36
N GLU A 229 30.60 3.39 4.25
CA GLU A 229 30.34 4.83 4.31
C GLU A 229 29.00 5.09 5.02
N PHE A 230 29.01 4.99 6.34
CA PHE A 230 27.89 5.32 7.19
C PHE A 230 27.84 6.84 7.48
N ASP A 231 26.66 7.39 7.74
CA ASP A 231 26.50 8.73 8.31
C ASP A 231 26.83 8.73 9.81
N VAL A 232 26.66 9.89 10.45
CA VAL A 232 26.91 10.09 11.88
C VAL A 232 26.06 9.19 12.78
N ASP A 233 24.98 8.60 12.25
CA ASP A 233 24.07 7.71 12.96
C ASP A 233 24.33 6.22 12.61
N GLY A 234 25.41 5.91 11.88
CA GLY A 234 25.76 4.53 11.52
C GLY A 234 24.93 3.96 10.36
N MET A 235 24.23 4.81 9.59
CA MET A 235 23.38 4.40 8.48
C MET A 235 24.10 4.62 7.14
N PRO A 236 24.01 3.73 6.13
CA PRO A 236 24.58 3.98 4.81
C PRO A 236 24.09 5.33 4.30
N GLN A 237 25.00 6.19 3.82
CA GLN A 237 24.64 7.52 3.33
C GLN A 237 23.77 7.42 2.07
N ARG A 238 22.47 7.28 2.28
CA ARG A 238 21.45 7.02 1.26
C ARG A 238 21.52 8.03 0.12
N SER A 239 21.70 9.31 0.42
CA SER A 239 21.85 10.37 -0.58
C SER A 239 23.03 10.11 -1.52
N ARG A 240 24.19 9.75 -0.98
CA ARG A 240 25.39 9.45 -1.77
C ARG A 240 25.23 8.20 -2.63
N VAL A 241 24.57 7.16 -2.10
CA VAL A 241 24.31 5.94 -2.87
C VAL A 241 23.32 6.23 -4.01
N HIS A 242 22.25 6.99 -3.77
CA HIS A 242 21.32 7.39 -4.83
C HIS A 242 21.97 8.26 -5.90
N GLU A 243 22.79 9.24 -5.53
CA GLU A 243 23.53 10.06 -6.51
C GLU A 243 24.44 9.21 -7.41
N ARG A 244 25.14 8.23 -6.82
CA ARG A 244 25.98 7.28 -7.57
C ARG A 244 25.15 6.35 -8.46
N LEU A 245 23.99 5.88 -7.99
CA LEU A 245 23.06 5.05 -8.77
C LEU A 245 22.44 5.82 -9.94
N ASP A 246 22.05 7.08 -9.73
CA ASP A 246 21.45 7.93 -10.76
C ASP A 246 22.43 8.15 -11.93
N ALA A 247 23.73 8.27 -11.66
CA ALA A 247 24.75 8.32 -12.69
C ALA A 247 24.77 7.04 -13.56
N LEU A 248 24.69 5.85 -12.93
CA LEU A 248 24.64 4.57 -13.66
C LEU A 248 23.35 4.44 -14.50
N LEU A 249 22.22 4.90 -13.97
CA LEU A 249 20.91 4.79 -14.62
C LEU A 249 20.81 5.63 -15.90
N HIS A 250 21.56 6.73 -15.98
CA HIS A 250 21.59 7.65 -17.13
C HIS A 250 22.82 7.48 -18.02
N ASP A 251 23.65 6.47 -17.75
CA ASP A 251 24.86 6.18 -18.54
C ASP A 251 24.49 5.78 -19.99
N PRO A 252 25.25 6.21 -21.02
CA PRO A 252 25.02 5.77 -22.39
C PRO A 252 25.22 4.27 -22.63
N ASP A 253 25.99 3.56 -21.80
CA ASP A 253 26.23 2.12 -21.91
C ASP A 253 25.05 1.29 -21.38
N PRO A 254 24.42 0.41 -22.19
CA PRO A 254 23.31 -0.43 -21.76
C PRO A 254 23.62 -1.39 -20.61
N ASP A 255 24.85 -1.89 -20.52
CA ASP A 255 25.28 -2.83 -19.47
C ASP A 255 25.47 -2.10 -18.15
N VAL A 256 26.03 -0.88 -18.19
CA VAL A 256 26.12 0.00 -17.01
C VAL A 256 24.74 0.40 -16.52
N ARG A 257 23.79 0.69 -17.43
CA ARG A 257 22.39 0.95 -17.03
C ARG A 257 21.72 -0.30 -16.44
N ALA A 258 22.05 -1.50 -16.90
CA ALA A 258 21.53 -2.74 -16.36
C ALA A 258 22.03 -2.97 -14.92
N ASP A 259 23.33 -2.76 -14.69
CA ASP A 259 23.92 -2.75 -13.35
C ASP A 259 23.22 -1.72 -12.45
N GLY A 260 23.03 -0.49 -12.95
CA GLY A 260 22.34 0.58 -12.23
C GLY A 260 20.92 0.20 -11.80
N ARG A 261 20.14 -0.44 -12.68
CA ARG A 261 18.78 -0.93 -12.35
C ARG A 261 18.82 -2.03 -11.28
N MET A 262 19.68 -3.03 -11.46
CA MET A 262 19.83 -4.13 -10.50
C MET A 262 20.21 -3.62 -9.11
N LEU A 263 21.20 -2.72 -9.04
CA LEU A 263 21.66 -2.14 -7.78
C LEU A 263 20.60 -1.24 -7.15
N ARG A 264 19.85 -0.50 -7.96
CA ARG A 264 18.77 0.36 -7.45
C ARG A 264 17.67 -0.46 -6.80
N ASP A 265 17.20 -1.50 -7.48
CA ASP A 265 16.14 -2.37 -6.98
C ASP A 265 16.58 -3.08 -5.69
N ALA A 266 17.80 -3.62 -5.68
CA ALA A 266 18.35 -4.30 -4.52
C ALA A 266 18.61 -3.36 -3.32
N PHE A 267 19.13 -2.15 -3.57
CA PHE A 267 19.36 -1.15 -2.52
C PHE A 267 18.06 -0.70 -1.87
N ASP A 268 17.05 -0.36 -2.67
CA ASP A 268 15.75 0.09 -2.15
C ASP A 268 15.09 -1.02 -1.31
N GLU A 269 15.06 -2.26 -1.81
CA GLU A 269 14.49 -3.39 -1.06
C GLU A 269 15.20 -3.62 0.27
N THR A 270 16.54 -3.60 0.25
CA THR A 270 17.34 -3.82 1.46
C THR A 270 17.19 -2.68 2.47
N TYR A 271 17.14 -1.43 1.99
CA TYR A 271 17.00 -0.25 2.82
C TYR A 271 15.72 -0.28 3.65
N TYR A 272 14.59 -0.53 3.01
CA TYR A 272 13.31 -0.56 3.72
C TYR A 272 13.18 -1.79 4.63
N ARG A 273 13.77 -2.94 4.24
CA ARG A 273 13.86 -4.10 5.13
C ARG A 273 14.68 -3.82 6.38
N ALA A 274 15.77 -3.07 6.28
CA ALA A 274 16.60 -2.70 7.43
C ALA A 274 15.82 -1.85 8.43
N ILE A 275 15.04 -0.89 7.95
CA ILE A 275 14.14 -0.10 8.81
C ILE A 275 13.11 -1.01 9.46
N ALA A 276 12.42 -1.85 8.67
CA ALA A 276 11.40 -2.75 9.21
C ALA A 276 11.98 -3.73 10.25
N ALA A 277 13.17 -4.27 10.01
CA ALA A 277 13.86 -5.16 10.94
C ALA A 277 14.19 -4.45 12.27
N GLY A 278 14.74 -3.24 12.23
CA GLY A 278 15.01 -2.43 13.44
C GLY A 278 13.73 -2.08 14.22
N GLU A 279 12.60 -2.00 13.52
CA GLU A 279 11.28 -1.67 14.08
C GLU A 279 10.50 -2.89 14.57
N GLY A 280 11.00 -4.10 14.32
CA GLY A 280 10.28 -5.36 14.58
C GLY A 280 9.04 -5.54 13.71
N CYS A 281 9.02 -4.92 12.53
CA CYS A 281 7.89 -4.92 11.59
C CYS A 281 8.11 -5.92 10.46
N ALA A 282 7.02 -6.53 9.99
CA ALA A 282 7.01 -7.27 8.74
C ALA A 282 6.66 -6.33 7.58
N LEU A 283 7.37 -6.45 6.45
CA LEU A 283 6.98 -5.82 5.19
C LEU A 283 6.08 -6.75 4.38
N GLY A 284 5.16 -6.16 3.62
CA GLY A 284 4.28 -6.94 2.77
C GLY A 284 5.01 -7.69 1.65
N VAL A 285 4.54 -8.90 1.33
CA VAL A 285 5.03 -9.77 0.25
C VAL A 285 4.05 -9.74 -0.91
N SER A 286 4.48 -9.24 -2.06
CA SER A 286 3.70 -9.30 -3.30
C SER A 286 3.70 -10.71 -3.91
N ALA A 287 2.71 -11.03 -4.75
CA ALA A 287 2.75 -12.28 -5.51
C ALA A 287 3.95 -12.31 -6.48
N THR A 288 4.73 -13.39 -6.41
CA THR A 288 5.89 -13.62 -7.27
C THR A 288 5.50 -14.31 -8.57
N ARG A 289 4.39 -15.04 -8.55
CA ARG A 289 3.83 -15.73 -9.72
C ARG A 289 2.34 -15.48 -9.80
N HIS A 290 1.83 -15.27 -11.01
CA HIS A 290 0.41 -15.02 -11.23
C HIS A 290 -0.22 -16.10 -12.09
N GLY A 291 -1.45 -16.51 -11.74
CA GLY A 291 -2.24 -17.40 -12.57
C GLY A 291 -1.72 -18.84 -12.67
N VAL A 292 -0.98 -19.31 -11.68
CA VAL A 292 -0.38 -20.66 -11.61
C VAL A 292 -1.46 -21.71 -11.36
N PRO A 293 -1.50 -22.83 -12.10
CA PRO A 293 -2.41 -23.93 -11.83
C PRO A 293 -2.26 -24.48 -10.40
N ARG A 294 -3.37 -24.88 -9.77
CA ARG A 294 -3.38 -25.40 -8.39
C ARG A 294 -2.32 -26.46 -8.10
N ALA A 295 -2.24 -27.50 -8.95
CA ALA A 295 -1.30 -28.60 -8.76
C ALA A 295 0.16 -28.13 -8.83
N GLU A 296 0.45 -27.13 -9.65
CA GLU A 296 1.79 -26.53 -9.73
C GLU A 296 2.09 -25.66 -8.49
N ALA A 297 1.10 -24.91 -8.00
CA ALA A 297 1.23 -24.14 -6.76
C ALA A 297 1.44 -25.05 -5.53
N GLU A 298 0.72 -26.18 -5.46
CA GLU A 298 0.89 -27.20 -4.41
C GLU A 298 2.30 -27.83 -4.49
N ALA A 299 2.76 -28.22 -5.69
CA ALA A 299 4.10 -28.77 -5.89
C ALA A 299 5.23 -27.76 -5.58
N LEU A 300 5.00 -26.46 -5.74
CA LEU A 300 5.93 -25.42 -5.32
C LEU A 300 6.06 -25.36 -3.79
N GLY A 301 4.94 -25.50 -3.06
CA GLY A 301 4.95 -25.53 -1.59
C GLY A 301 5.69 -26.70 -0.97
N GLU A 302 5.88 -27.79 -1.72
CA GLU A 302 6.72 -28.92 -1.28
C GLU A 302 8.23 -28.58 -1.31
N ARG A 303 8.64 -27.58 -2.10
CA ARG A 303 10.05 -27.25 -2.37
C ARG A 303 10.47 -25.92 -1.77
N THR A 304 9.54 -25.00 -1.60
CA THR A 304 9.79 -23.65 -1.11
C THR A 304 8.68 -23.19 -0.17
N ARG A 305 8.99 -22.18 0.66
CA ARG A 305 8.02 -21.57 1.58
C ARG A 305 7.05 -20.71 0.78
N VAL A 306 5.87 -21.22 0.45
CA VAL A 306 4.87 -20.46 -0.32
C VAL A 306 3.50 -20.49 0.30
N VAL A 307 2.69 -19.49 -0.04
CA VAL A 307 1.23 -19.57 0.06
C VAL A 307 0.62 -19.25 -1.30
N ALA A 308 -0.45 -19.95 -1.63
CA ALA A 308 -1.16 -19.85 -2.89
C ALA A 308 -2.54 -19.22 -2.65
N TRP A 309 -2.76 -18.03 -3.19
CA TRP A 309 -4.01 -17.30 -3.05
C TRP A 309 -4.78 -17.30 -4.38
N PRO A 310 -6.12 -17.13 -4.36
CA PRO A 310 -6.88 -17.07 -5.59
C PRO A 310 -6.35 -15.96 -6.53
N THR A 311 -6.19 -16.24 -7.82
CA THR A 311 -5.65 -15.22 -8.74
C THR A 311 -6.40 -13.88 -8.66
N ARG A 312 -5.63 -12.78 -8.69
CA ARG A 312 -6.06 -11.40 -8.44
C ARG A 312 -6.60 -11.17 -7.03
N PHE A 313 -6.04 -11.81 -6.01
CA PHE A 313 -6.56 -11.70 -4.65
C PHE A 313 -6.58 -10.27 -4.11
N GLU A 314 -5.58 -9.44 -4.42
CA GLU A 314 -5.55 -8.01 -4.02
C GLU A 314 -6.83 -7.30 -4.51
N LEU A 315 -7.14 -7.41 -5.79
CA LEU A 315 -8.38 -6.84 -6.35
C LEU A 315 -9.63 -7.42 -5.64
N ARG A 316 -9.63 -8.72 -5.31
CA ARG A 316 -10.75 -9.33 -4.57
C ARG A 316 -10.90 -8.74 -3.17
N LEU A 317 -9.79 -8.53 -2.44
CA LEU A 317 -9.75 -7.89 -1.14
C LEU A 317 -10.27 -6.44 -1.21
N GLY A 318 -9.87 -5.69 -2.24
CA GLY A 318 -10.29 -4.31 -2.44
C GLY A 318 -11.75 -4.14 -2.87
N LEU A 319 -12.34 -5.18 -3.47
CA LEU A 319 -13.76 -5.21 -3.82
C LEU A 319 -14.67 -5.61 -2.65
N LEU A 320 -14.11 -6.05 -1.51
CA LEU A 320 -14.90 -6.30 -0.31
C LEU A 320 -15.45 -4.97 0.23
N THR A 321 -16.76 -4.90 0.43
CA THR A 321 -17.36 -3.83 1.23
C THR A 321 -16.83 -3.88 2.67
N ALA A 322 -16.88 -2.79 3.42
CA ALA A 322 -16.44 -2.75 4.83
C ALA A 322 -17.05 -3.89 5.68
N ALA A 323 -18.34 -4.19 5.51
CA ALA A 323 -19.00 -5.30 6.21
C ALA A 323 -18.51 -6.70 5.76
N GLN A 324 -18.11 -6.86 4.49
CA GLN A 324 -17.53 -8.12 4.01
C GLN A 324 -16.07 -8.27 4.45
N TRP A 325 -15.33 -7.17 4.49
CA TRP A 325 -13.99 -7.11 5.06
C TRP A 325 -14.02 -7.52 6.53
N GLN A 326 -14.88 -6.89 7.33
CA GLN A 326 -15.04 -7.25 8.76
C GLN A 326 -15.39 -8.72 8.96
N ARG A 327 -16.39 -9.23 8.24
CA ARG A 327 -16.73 -10.67 8.33
C ARG A 327 -15.63 -11.59 7.80
N PHE A 328 -14.79 -11.13 6.87
CA PHE A 328 -13.67 -11.93 6.39
C PHE A 328 -12.59 -12.03 7.45
N THR A 329 -12.26 -10.91 8.09
CA THR A 329 -11.22 -10.84 9.11
C THR A 329 -11.67 -11.45 10.43
N ASP A 330 -12.97 -11.38 10.77
CA ASP A 330 -13.56 -12.11 11.89
C ASP A 330 -13.45 -13.63 11.69
N ASP A 331 -13.82 -14.15 10.51
CA ASP A 331 -13.70 -15.58 10.20
C ASP A 331 -12.25 -16.07 10.13
N ALA A 332 -11.32 -15.17 9.77
CA ALA A 332 -9.89 -15.46 9.66
C ALA A 332 -9.11 -15.16 10.95
N ALA A 333 -9.76 -14.72 12.03
CA ALA A 333 -9.11 -14.13 13.19
C ALA A 333 -8.10 -15.07 13.86
N ASP A 334 -8.46 -16.34 14.06
CA ASP A 334 -7.57 -17.32 14.69
C ASP A 334 -6.33 -17.61 13.83
N ALA A 335 -6.53 -17.83 12.53
CA ALA A 335 -5.44 -18.04 11.58
C ALA A 335 -4.53 -16.79 11.46
N LEU A 336 -5.10 -15.60 11.47
CA LEU A 336 -4.33 -14.35 11.50
C LEU A 336 -3.54 -14.18 12.79
N ALA A 337 -4.10 -14.57 13.94
CA ALA A 337 -3.40 -14.54 15.23
C ALA A 337 -2.15 -15.42 15.19
N VAL A 338 -2.30 -16.66 14.73
CA VAL A 338 -1.20 -17.62 14.60
C VAL A 338 -0.17 -17.13 13.60
N TRP A 339 -0.60 -16.54 12.48
CA TRP A 339 0.30 -15.92 11.51
C TRP A 339 1.11 -14.77 12.11
N TRP A 340 0.47 -13.80 12.78
CA TRP A 340 1.20 -12.66 13.34
C TRP A 340 2.12 -13.06 14.49
N GLU A 341 1.72 -14.00 15.35
CA GLU A 341 2.52 -14.47 16.49
C GLU A 341 3.70 -15.34 16.04
N ARG A 342 3.49 -16.24 15.06
CA ARG A 342 4.44 -17.34 14.77
C ARG A 342 4.96 -17.36 13.34
N GLN A 343 4.44 -16.48 12.48
CA GLN A 343 4.74 -16.46 11.05
C GLN A 343 4.51 -17.84 10.39
N ASP A 344 3.42 -18.51 10.81
CA ASP A 344 3.02 -19.83 10.32
C ASP A 344 2.34 -19.76 8.95
N LEU A 345 3.01 -20.30 7.92
CA LEU A 345 2.51 -20.29 6.55
C LEU A 345 1.22 -21.09 6.38
N ALA A 346 0.97 -22.13 7.18
CA ALA A 346 -0.28 -22.89 7.11
C ALA A 346 -1.46 -22.01 7.54
N ALA A 347 -1.26 -21.20 8.58
CA ALA A 347 -2.26 -20.24 9.03
C ALA A 347 -2.53 -19.17 7.96
N LEU A 348 -1.50 -18.61 7.33
CA LEU A 348 -1.69 -17.65 6.23
C LEU A 348 -2.32 -18.30 4.98
N GLN A 349 -2.03 -19.57 4.71
CA GLN A 349 -2.70 -20.34 3.66
C GLN A 349 -4.19 -20.53 3.97
N GLU A 350 -4.56 -20.78 5.22
CA GLU A 350 -5.96 -20.87 5.66
C GLU A 350 -6.72 -19.56 5.40
N VAL A 351 -6.10 -18.41 5.67
CA VAL A 351 -6.67 -17.09 5.32
C VAL A 351 -6.92 -16.97 3.81
N GLY A 352 -5.96 -17.41 2.99
CA GLY A 352 -6.10 -17.44 1.53
C GLY A 352 -7.19 -18.42 1.06
N ASP A 353 -7.31 -19.56 1.72
CA ASP A 353 -8.33 -20.56 1.47
C ASP A 353 -9.73 -20.10 1.92
N LEU A 354 -9.86 -19.25 2.93
CA LEU A 354 -11.12 -18.59 3.27
C LEU A 354 -11.56 -17.62 2.17
N LEU A 355 -10.62 -16.84 1.63
CA LEU A 355 -10.87 -15.97 0.48
C LEU A 355 -11.24 -16.79 -0.77
N GLY A 356 -10.61 -17.96 -0.96
CA GLY A 356 -10.85 -18.88 -2.07
C GLY A 356 -12.07 -19.79 -1.93
N GLY A 357 -12.40 -20.22 -0.71
CA GLY A 357 -13.54 -21.07 -0.33
C GLY A 357 -14.86 -20.34 -0.52
N ARG A 358 -14.85 -19.03 -0.25
CA ARG A 358 -15.88 -18.07 -0.69
C ARG A 358 -15.87 -17.83 -2.21
N THR A 359 -15.23 -18.68 -3.02
CA THR A 359 -15.28 -18.71 -4.50
C THR A 359 -15.39 -20.11 -5.12
N LYS A 360 -15.51 -21.18 -4.33
CA LYS A 360 -15.77 -22.54 -4.85
C LYS A 360 -17.21 -22.64 -5.37
N GLU A 361 -17.40 -23.15 -6.59
CA GLU A 361 -18.71 -23.64 -7.02
C GLU A 361 -19.06 -24.88 -6.18
N PRO A 362 -20.35 -25.11 -5.85
CA PRO A 362 -20.77 -26.39 -5.33
C PRO A 362 -20.41 -27.49 -6.34
N PRO A 363 -20.11 -28.72 -5.88
CA PRO A 363 -19.87 -29.85 -6.77
C PRO A 363 -21.06 -30.04 -7.73
N GLU A 364 -20.77 -30.36 -8.99
CA GLU A 364 -21.79 -30.66 -9.99
C GLU A 364 -22.71 -31.78 -9.47
N GLY A 365 -24.01 -31.50 -9.36
CA GLY A 365 -25.03 -32.50 -9.04
C GLY A 365 -25.61 -32.50 -7.62
N ARG A 366 -25.30 -31.53 -6.74
CA ARG A 366 -26.05 -31.35 -5.48
C ARG A 366 -26.93 -30.10 -5.55
N GLY A 367 -28.24 -30.33 -5.67
CA GLY A 367 -29.28 -29.31 -5.69
C GLY A 367 -29.68 -28.76 -4.33
N ASP A 368 -28.77 -28.73 -3.35
CA ASP A 368 -28.99 -28.11 -2.05
C ASP A 368 -27.88 -27.11 -1.71
N GLU A 369 -28.31 -26.05 -1.04
CA GLU A 369 -27.80 -24.68 -1.11
C GLU A 369 -26.34 -24.50 -0.68
N VAL A 370 -25.53 -23.96 -1.61
CA VAL A 370 -24.29 -23.24 -1.27
C VAL A 370 -24.45 -21.81 -1.80
N PRO A 371 -24.30 -20.76 -0.97
CA PRO A 371 -24.61 -19.40 -1.38
C PRO A 371 -23.64 -18.93 -2.46
N VAL A 372 -24.15 -18.89 -3.70
CA VAL A 372 -23.48 -18.34 -4.88
C VAL A 372 -22.82 -17.02 -4.51
N THR A 373 -21.52 -16.93 -4.69
CA THR A 373 -20.72 -15.82 -4.19
C THR A 373 -21.15 -14.56 -4.91
N ARG A 374 -21.36 -13.45 -4.19
CA ARG A 374 -21.88 -12.22 -4.78
C ARG A 374 -21.02 -11.76 -5.96
N VAL A 375 -19.69 -11.96 -5.92
CA VAL A 375 -18.78 -11.65 -7.05
C VAL A 375 -19.07 -12.50 -8.30
N GLN A 376 -19.39 -13.78 -8.15
CA GLN A 376 -19.80 -14.64 -9.28
C GLN A 376 -21.22 -14.33 -9.75
N ARG A 377 -22.14 -13.97 -8.85
CA ARG A 377 -23.48 -13.44 -9.22
C ARG A 377 -23.36 -12.12 -9.98
N VAL A 378 -22.52 -11.21 -9.51
CA VAL A 378 -22.19 -9.95 -10.15
C VAL A 378 -21.56 -10.20 -11.51
N ALA A 379 -20.52 -11.03 -11.61
CA ALA A 379 -19.87 -11.37 -12.89
C ALA A 379 -20.81 -12.07 -13.89
N ARG A 380 -21.81 -12.84 -13.40
CA ARG A 380 -22.88 -13.42 -14.23
C ARG A 380 -23.92 -12.37 -14.66
N ALA A 381 -24.34 -11.49 -13.74
CA ALA A 381 -25.36 -10.47 -13.98
C ALA A 381 -24.86 -9.32 -14.87
N VAL A 382 -23.57 -9.01 -14.83
CA VAL A 382 -22.96 -7.94 -15.63
C VAL A 382 -22.31 -8.44 -16.91
N ARG A 383 -22.50 -9.72 -17.24
CA ARG A 383 -21.95 -10.34 -18.46
C ARG A 383 -22.61 -9.71 -19.69
N GLY A 384 -21.80 -9.04 -20.52
CA GLY A 384 -22.28 -8.38 -21.74
C GLY A 384 -22.86 -6.98 -21.53
N LEU A 385 -22.83 -6.45 -20.30
CA LEU A 385 -23.21 -5.06 -20.02
C LEU A 385 -21.99 -4.13 -20.09
N GLY A 386 -22.13 -3.03 -20.82
CA GLY A 386 -21.15 -1.94 -20.82
C GLY A 386 -21.25 -1.09 -19.56
N THR A 387 -20.19 -0.33 -19.27
CA THR A 387 -20.16 0.64 -18.15
C THR A 387 -21.26 1.68 -18.26
N GLU A 388 -21.56 2.13 -19.47
CA GLU A 388 -22.64 3.09 -19.78
C GLU A 388 -24.03 2.52 -19.48
N THR A 389 -24.25 1.23 -19.77
CA THR A 389 -25.51 0.53 -19.49
C THR A 389 -25.76 0.35 -17.99
N LEU A 390 -24.69 0.12 -17.21
CA LEU A 390 -24.77 0.03 -15.75
C LEU A 390 -24.88 1.39 -15.07
N ALA A 391 -24.27 2.44 -15.63
CA ALA A 391 -24.46 3.80 -15.14
C ALA A 391 -25.92 4.27 -15.35
N ALA A 392 -26.55 3.87 -16.46
CA ALA A 392 -27.94 4.23 -16.78
C ALA A 392 -29.00 3.35 -16.09
N GLY A 393 -28.71 2.07 -15.79
CA GLY A 393 -29.67 1.10 -15.22
C GLY A 393 -29.26 0.46 -13.88
N GLY A 394 -28.24 1.00 -13.22
CA GLY A 394 -27.51 0.34 -12.13
C GLY A 394 -28.31 0.00 -10.88
N LEU A 395 -29.39 0.73 -10.60
CA LEU A 395 -30.32 0.42 -9.50
C LEU A 395 -31.11 -0.87 -9.77
N SER A 396 -31.59 -1.07 -11.01
CA SER A 396 -32.37 -2.24 -11.41
C SER A 396 -31.50 -3.51 -11.43
N VAL A 397 -30.25 -3.39 -11.87
CA VAL A 397 -29.29 -4.52 -11.86
C VAL A 397 -28.85 -4.85 -10.43
N ALA A 398 -28.58 -3.85 -9.59
CA ALA A 398 -28.24 -4.06 -8.18
C ALA A 398 -29.40 -4.69 -7.39
N ALA A 399 -30.64 -4.30 -7.67
CA ALA A 399 -31.83 -4.94 -7.11
C ALA A 399 -31.98 -6.41 -7.58
N GLY A 400 -31.69 -6.70 -8.86
CA GLY A 400 -31.69 -8.07 -9.38
C GLY A 400 -30.65 -9.00 -8.73
N VAL A 401 -29.50 -8.46 -8.32
CA VAL A 401 -28.46 -9.20 -7.58
C VAL A 401 -28.88 -9.50 -6.13
N LEU A 402 -29.72 -8.65 -5.54
CA LEU A 402 -30.24 -8.77 -4.17
C LEU A 402 -31.40 -9.79 -4.04
N GLY A 403 -32.06 -10.15 -5.15
CA GLY A 403 -33.17 -11.11 -5.18
C GLY A 403 -34.55 -10.49 -4.88
N GLN A 404 -35.63 -11.08 -5.41
CA GLN A 404 -37.01 -10.54 -5.40
C GLN A 404 -37.71 -10.46 -4.01
N GLY A 405 -36.99 -10.51 -2.90
CA GLY A 405 -37.57 -10.56 -1.54
C GLY A 405 -37.33 -9.32 -0.65
N ALA A 406 -36.59 -8.31 -1.12
CA ALA A 406 -36.27 -7.13 -0.32
C ALA A 406 -37.36 -6.05 -0.42
N LEU A 407 -37.94 -5.64 0.72
CA LEU A 407 -38.91 -4.52 0.80
C LEU A 407 -38.31 -3.25 0.15
N GLY A 408 -39.12 -2.56 -0.66
CA GLY A 408 -38.66 -1.61 -1.69
C GLY A 408 -37.75 -0.46 -1.23
N SER A 409 -37.87 0.03 0.01
CA SER A 409 -37.00 1.09 0.55
C SER A 409 -35.62 0.56 0.96
N PHE A 410 -35.55 -0.67 1.51
CA PHE A 410 -34.29 -1.33 1.86
C PHE A 410 -33.53 -1.80 0.61
N ALA A 411 -34.28 -2.26 -0.40
CA ALA A 411 -33.75 -2.63 -1.70
C ALA A 411 -33.12 -1.44 -2.43
N ALA A 412 -33.76 -0.27 -2.40
CA ALA A 412 -33.23 0.95 -3.02
C ALA A 412 -31.94 1.46 -2.35
N GLY A 413 -31.87 1.44 -1.01
CA GLY A 413 -30.65 1.81 -0.27
C GLY A 413 -29.49 0.84 -0.49
N ALA A 414 -29.76 -0.47 -0.45
CA ALA A 414 -28.77 -1.50 -0.73
C ALA A 414 -28.33 -1.50 -2.20
N ALA A 415 -29.23 -1.20 -3.14
CA ALA A 415 -28.92 -1.06 -4.55
C ALA A 415 -28.03 0.15 -4.81
N GLY A 416 -28.30 1.29 -4.19
CA GLY A 416 -27.45 2.49 -4.26
C GLY A 416 -26.02 2.25 -3.73
N ALA A 417 -25.85 1.42 -2.70
CA ALA A 417 -24.54 1.02 -2.19
C ALA A 417 -23.81 -0.01 -3.10
N LEU A 418 -24.57 -0.81 -3.87
CA LEU A 418 -24.02 -1.86 -4.73
C LEU A 418 -23.73 -1.40 -6.15
N THR A 419 -24.44 -0.41 -6.69
CA THR A 419 -24.24 0.11 -8.05
C THR A 419 -22.78 0.53 -8.29
N PRO A 420 -22.09 1.27 -7.40
CA PRO A 420 -20.67 1.59 -7.57
C PRO A 420 -19.78 0.35 -7.63
N VAL A 421 -20.09 -0.68 -6.84
CA VAL A 421 -19.36 -1.97 -6.81
C VAL A 421 -19.58 -2.75 -8.11
N LEU A 422 -20.79 -2.71 -8.70
CA LEU A 422 -21.10 -3.33 -9.99
C LEU A 422 -20.39 -2.63 -11.15
N VAL A 423 -20.38 -1.30 -11.13
CA VAL A 423 -19.67 -0.49 -12.13
C VAL A 423 -18.17 -0.77 -12.02
N ALA A 424 -17.61 -0.77 -10.79
CA ALA A 424 -16.23 -1.15 -10.51
C ALA A 424 -15.90 -2.56 -10.98
N ALA A 425 -16.82 -3.51 -10.79
CA ALA A 425 -16.66 -4.89 -11.22
C ALA A 425 -16.53 -5.03 -12.74
N VAL A 426 -17.34 -4.28 -13.49
CA VAL A 426 -17.30 -4.29 -14.97
C VAL A 426 -16.06 -3.59 -15.49
N THR A 427 -15.71 -2.41 -14.96
CA THR A 427 -14.47 -1.71 -15.33
C THR A 427 -13.22 -2.51 -14.96
N ALA A 428 -13.24 -3.23 -13.85
CA ALA A 428 -12.18 -4.14 -13.42
C ALA A 428 -12.10 -5.44 -14.24
N GLY A 429 -13.04 -5.67 -15.16
CA GLY A 429 -13.03 -6.85 -16.02
C GLY A 429 -13.38 -8.16 -15.29
N LEU A 430 -14.14 -8.09 -14.18
CA LEU A 430 -14.63 -9.29 -13.46
C LEU A 430 -15.34 -10.34 -14.35
N PRO A 431 -16.01 -10.01 -15.48
CA PRO A 431 -16.54 -11.02 -16.41
C PRO A 431 -15.48 -12.01 -16.95
N ARG A 432 -14.19 -11.67 -16.88
CA ARG A 432 -13.06 -12.51 -17.30
C ARG A 432 -12.57 -13.47 -16.19
N LEU A 433 -13.11 -13.39 -14.96
CA LEU A 433 -12.64 -14.22 -13.85
C LEU A 433 -12.87 -15.73 -14.02
N ARG A 434 -13.77 -16.15 -14.93
CA ARG A 434 -13.92 -17.57 -15.29
C ARG A 434 -12.63 -18.18 -15.87
N GLY A 435 -11.78 -17.36 -16.50
CA GLY A 435 -10.46 -17.78 -17.01
C GLY A 435 -9.40 -18.03 -15.93
N TYR A 436 -9.68 -17.69 -14.67
CA TYR A 436 -8.80 -17.91 -13.52
C TYR A 436 -9.29 -19.06 -12.62
N ARG A 437 -10.19 -19.92 -13.12
CA ARG A 437 -10.65 -21.12 -12.40
C ARG A 437 -9.46 -22.05 -12.14
N GLY A 438 -9.28 -22.45 -10.89
CA GLY A 438 -8.17 -23.34 -10.48
C GLY A 438 -6.78 -22.72 -10.63
N ARG A 439 -6.70 -21.39 -10.74
CA ARG A 439 -5.45 -20.63 -10.85
C ARG A 439 -5.22 -19.77 -9.61
N TYR A 440 -3.95 -19.69 -9.24
CA TYR A 440 -3.48 -19.11 -8.00
C TYR A 440 -2.36 -18.12 -8.27
N ASP A 441 -2.37 -17.04 -7.49
CA ASP A 441 -1.20 -16.18 -7.37
C ASP A 441 -0.39 -16.71 -6.19
N VAL A 442 0.88 -17.00 -6.43
CA VAL A 442 1.78 -17.64 -5.48
C VAL A 442 2.70 -16.59 -4.89
N MET A 443 2.84 -16.61 -3.57
CA MET A 443 3.75 -15.74 -2.83
C MET A 443 4.81 -16.60 -2.17
N GLU A 444 6.07 -16.28 -2.43
CA GLU A 444 7.23 -17.00 -1.92
C GLU A 444 7.87 -16.22 -0.76
N PHE A 445 7.96 -16.83 0.41
CA PHE A 445 8.51 -16.21 1.62
C PHE A 445 10.01 -16.53 1.76
N PRO A 446 10.83 -15.58 2.24
CA PRO A 446 12.21 -15.88 2.62
C PRO A 446 12.27 -17.02 3.65
N ALA A 447 13.32 -17.83 3.60
CA ALA A 447 13.60 -18.74 4.72
C ALA A 447 13.87 -17.90 5.98
N THR A 448 13.17 -18.17 7.08
CA THR A 448 13.54 -17.56 8.36
C THR A 448 14.91 -18.12 8.76
N PRO A 449 15.89 -17.28 9.12
CA PRO A 449 17.09 -17.78 9.75
C PRO A 449 16.65 -18.56 11.01
N ARG A 450 17.07 -19.81 11.11
CA ARG A 450 16.78 -20.65 12.28
C ARG A 450 17.45 -20.00 13.50
N GLY A 451 16.64 -19.49 14.42
CA GLY A 451 17.08 -19.13 15.78
C GLY A 451 17.39 -17.65 16.00
N ALA A 452 16.37 -16.88 16.35
CA ALA A 452 16.49 -15.80 17.31
C ALA A 452 15.25 -15.90 18.21
N VAL A 453 15.49 -16.35 19.44
CA VAL A 453 14.52 -16.36 20.55
C VAL A 453 14.55 -14.99 21.20
#